data_AF-A0A2N6QMT0-F1
#
_entry.id   AF-A0A2N6QMT0-F1
#
_cell.length_a   1.000
_cell.length_b   1.000
_cell.length_c   1.000
_cell.angle_alpha   90.00
_cell.angle_beta   90.00
_cell.angle_gamma   90.00
#
_symmetry.space_group_name_H-M   'P 1'
#
loop_
_entity.id
_entity.type
_entity.pdbx_description
1 polymer ?
#
loop_
_entity_poly.entity_id
_entity_poly.type
_entity_poly.pdbx_seq_one_letter_code
_entity_poly.pdbx_strand_id
1 'polypeptide(L)'
;MKSIKKIALPVVAFFVLGLASCNKDEAINYSTKSLKNTELMDILKKRGFAFDKDGKLELNDLAEKTTTLDLSGTKLKDLSGLDILPNLKEVKLSNNDYKLSFDFSQLPSQITGVDLTGNEIYEFTGLTKEDETGNITILHHLNKLYLPNSAKYNEDEIVNFFTTAKDVDMQMSDEKGTLQKYNTLREVPDEVLRKGMKEVFPSIFTGDKVDIAKRIVNPEEAVMPTAFMEADINNFEGLQYIIHNKGWRGTTVVTYTESEKEFTTSIPYLKIPKTVQGLILTNVSTPNGIDISACSDLMYVSINDNPSVKELDFSMVKAWGQRGYQTEIASEGMSYMEIVNCANLEKITLPKEAKHTSTLSFIALPNLKELNFANFAFVPNMDLYDLPKCKITYPTNKLEEHTVTMPNGTTEKKEAIFTISKELFDATNAKEYVMKNKGTLRSGTSFSCMNSVLDKMARKMKAYDWSKDY
;
A
#
# COMPACT_ATOMS: atom_id res chain seq x y z
N MET A 1 -3.79 9.52 39.69
CA MET A 1 -3.31 8.13 39.97
C MET A 1 -4.36 7.14 39.49
N LYS A 2 -4.20 6.61 38.27
CA LYS A 2 -5.10 5.59 37.69
C LYS A 2 -4.36 4.25 37.72
N SER A 3 -5.03 3.26 38.30
CA SER A 3 -4.54 1.90 38.54
C SER A 3 -4.35 1.15 37.21
N ILE A 4 -3.12 0.68 36.97
CA ILE A 4 -2.76 -0.19 35.84
C ILE A 4 -3.14 -1.62 36.25
N LYS A 5 -4.22 -2.15 35.67
CA LYS A 5 -4.53 -3.58 35.74
C LYS A 5 -3.51 -4.34 34.87
N LYS A 6 -2.61 -5.08 35.51
CA LYS A 6 -1.72 -6.05 34.86
C LYS A 6 -2.56 -7.20 34.31
N ILE A 7 -2.53 -7.41 33.00
CA ILE A 7 -3.06 -8.60 32.34
C ILE A 7 -2.01 -9.71 32.52
N ALA A 8 -2.40 -10.80 33.17
CA ALA A 8 -1.56 -11.95 33.40
C ALA A 8 -1.43 -12.77 32.11
N LEU A 9 -0.19 -13.03 31.70
CA LEU A 9 0.18 -13.97 30.64
C LEU A 9 -0.03 -15.40 31.17
N PRO A 10 -0.68 -16.33 30.44
CA PRO A 10 -0.79 -17.70 30.91
C PRO A 10 0.58 -18.37 30.74
N VAL A 11 1.31 -18.53 31.85
CA VAL A 11 2.50 -19.37 31.92
C VAL A 11 2.02 -20.81 31.88
N VAL A 12 2.17 -21.47 30.73
CA VAL A 12 2.07 -22.92 30.64
C VAL A 12 3.35 -23.49 31.24
N ALA A 13 3.25 -23.99 32.47
CA ALA A 13 4.35 -24.69 33.13
C ALA A 13 4.57 -26.05 32.45
N PHE A 14 5.70 -26.21 31.76
CA PHE A 14 6.20 -27.52 31.37
C PHE A 14 6.83 -28.18 32.60
N PHE A 15 6.13 -29.15 33.18
CA PHE A 15 6.74 -30.10 34.11
C PHE A 15 7.57 -31.09 33.28
N VAL A 16 8.87 -30.84 33.15
CA VAL A 16 9.83 -31.84 32.66
C VAL A 16 10.39 -32.56 33.89
N LEU A 17 9.84 -33.73 34.20
CA LEU A 17 10.50 -34.71 35.05
C LEU A 17 11.70 -35.25 34.26
N GLY A 18 12.88 -34.69 34.49
CA GLY A 18 14.15 -35.23 34.02
C GLY A 18 14.48 -36.51 34.78
N LEU A 19 14.01 -37.66 34.30
CA LEU A 19 14.63 -38.94 34.63
C LEU A 19 15.81 -39.13 33.69
N ALA A 20 17.00 -38.84 34.18
CA ALA A 20 18.25 -39.22 33.53
C ALA A 20 18.36 -40.76 33.54
N SER A 21 17.89 -41.40 32.46
CA SER A 21 18.25 -42.78 32.16
C SER A 21 19.60 -42.76 31.46
N CYS A 22 20.67 -43.03 32.21
CA CYS A 22 21.99 -43.29 31.64
C CYS A 22 21.97 -44.66 30.93
N ASN A 23 21.70 -44.67 29.63
CA ASN A 23 22.21 -45.72 28.76
C ASN A 23 23.44 -45.18 28.03
N LYS A 24 24.57 -45.87 28.25
CA LYS A 24 25.83 -45.66 27.55
C LYS A 24 25.74 -46.33 26.18
N ASP A 25 26.28 -45.65 25.17
CA ASP A 25 26.58 -46.12 23.80
C ASP A 25 25.44 -46.16 22.76
N GLU A 26 24.56 -45.15 22.73
CA GLU A 26 23.84 -44.81 21.49
C GLU A 26 24.71 -43.86 20.64
N ALA A 27 25.04 -44.27 19.42
CA ALA A 27 25.75 -43.42 18.47
C ALA A 27 24.89 -42.18 18.18
N ILE A 28 25.43 -40.99 18.49
CA ILE A 28 24.72 -39.73 18.26
C ILE A 28 24.48 -39.57 16.75
N ASN A 29 23.21 -39.58 16.36
CA ASN A 29 22.81 -39.40 14.98
C ASN A 29 22.60 -37.91 14.69
N TYR A 30 23.06 -37.46 13.51
CA TYR A 30 22.96 -36.07 13.09
C TYR A 30 22.26 -35.96 11.74
N SER A 31 21.62 -34.82 11.50
CA SER A 31 21.04 -34.49 10.21
C SER A 31 22.11 -34.54 9.11
N THR A 32 21.70 -34.98 7.92
CA THR A 32 22.61 -35.08 6.77
C THR A 32 23.07 -33.71 6.28
N LYS A 33 22.19 -32.70 6.39
CA LYS A 33 22.46 -31.30 6.05
C LYS A 33 22.81 -30.49 7.30
N SER A 34 23.60 -29.45 7.12
CA SER A 34 23.83 -28.42 8.15
C SER A 34 22.82 -27.28 7.99
N LEU A 35 22.33 -26.73 9.11
CA LEU A 35 21.54 -25.50 9.11
C LEU A 35 22.44 -24.28 8.89
N LYS A 36 22.17 -23.51 7.84
CA LYS A 36 22.92 -22.29 7.51
C LYS A 36 22.28 -21.02 8.05
N ASN A 37 20.96 -21.04 8.28
CA ASN A 37 20.23 -19.96 8.90
C ASN A 37 20.60 -19.85 10.38
N THR A 38 21.49 -18.90 10.70
CA THR A 38 22.03 -18.73 12.05
C THR A 38 20.99 -18.23 13.04
N GLU A 39 20.05 -17.39 12.59
CA GLU A 39 18.97 -16.87 13.44
C GLU A 39 18.01 -18.00 13.86
N LEU A 40 17.59 -18.84 12.89
CA LEU A 40 16.81 -20.04 13.17
C LEU A 40 17.59 -21.01 14.08
N MET A 41 18.88 -21.23 13.82
CA MET A 41 19.71 -22.10 14.65
C MET A 41 19.76 -21.61 16.11
N ASP A 42 19.95 -20.31 16.34
CA ASP A 42 19.99 -19.73 17.69
C ASP A 42 18.63 -19.85 18.40
N ILE A 43 17.55 -19.66 17.65
CA ILE A 43 16.19 -19.88 18.13
C ILE A 43 15.98 -21.35 18.55
N LEU A 44 16.42 -22.30 17.71
CA LEU A 44 16.34 -23.73 18.01
C LEU A 44 17.21 -24.12 19.22
N LYS A 45 18.44 -23.61 19.32
CA LYS A 45 19.30 -23.84 20.50
C LYS A 45 18.64 -23.36 21.79
N LYS A 46 18.01 -22.18 21.78
CA LYS A 46 17.25 -21.66 22.92
C LYS A 46 16.05 -22.54 23.30
N ARG A 47 15.55 -23.35 22.36
CA ARG A 47 14.48 -24.33 22.57
C ARG A 47 14.97 -25.75 22.86
N GLY A 48 16.27 -25.92 23.09
CA GLY A 48 16.85 -27.19 23.53
C GLY A 48 17.33 -28.11 22.41
N PHE A 49 17.28 -27.68 21.14
CA PHE A 49 17.86 -28.44 20.03
C PHE A 49 19.39 -28.36 20.08
N ALA A 50 20.05 -29.50 19.94
CA ALA A 50 21.51 -29.61 19.94
C ALA A 50 22.05 -29.65 18.50
N PHE A 51 23.20 -29.02 18.30
CA PHE A 51 23.88 -28.99 17.01
C PHE A 51 25.35 -29.36 17.19
N ASP A 52 25.93 -30.04 16.20
CA ASP A 52 27.37 -30.22 16.15
C ASP A 52 28.11 -28.92 15.72
N LYS A 53 29.43 -28.99 15.68
CA LYS A 53 30.30 -27.88 15.26
C LYS A 53 30.10 -27.44 13.80
N ASP A 54 29.55 -28.32 12.96
CA ASP A 54 29.34 -28.09 11.54
C ASP A 54 27.90 -27.62 11.25
N GLY A 55 27.09 -27.41 12.29
CA GLY A 55 25.72 -26.94 12.23
C GLY A 55 24.70 -28.04 11.88
N LYS A 56 25.04 -29.31 12.02
CA LYS A 56 24.10 -30.42 11.86
C LYS A 56 23.30 -30.62 13.14
N LEU A 57 22.00 -30.83 12.99
CA LEU A 57 21.07 -31.05 14.09
C LEU A 57 21.26 -32.46 14.66
N GLU A 58 21.34 -32.58 15.97
CA GLU A 58 21.26 -33.87 16.65
C GLU A 58 19.84 -34.45 16.54
N LEU A 59 19.70 -35.64 15.94
CA LEU A 59 18.42 -36.32 15.74
C LEU A 59 18.04 -37.14 16.98
N ASN A 60 17.90 -36.44 18.10
CA ASN A 60 17.42 -37.00 19.35
C ASN A 60 15.88 -36.98 19.42
N ASP A 61 15.33 -37.49 20.52
CA ASP A 61 13.89 -37.56 20.78
C ASP A 61 13.15 -36.23 20.57
N LEU A 62 13.76 -35.09 20.92
CA LEU A 62 13.17 -33.77 20.72
C LEU A 62 13.05 -33.43 19.23
N ALA A 63 14.13 -33.60 18.47
CA ALA A 63 14.15 -33.38 17.02
C ALA A 63 13.16 -34.28 16.28
N GLU A 64 13.14 -35.57 16.61
CA GLU A 64 12.28 -36.57 15.97
C GLU A 64 10.79 -36.37 16.31
N LYS A 65 10.45 -35.98 17.54
CA LYS A 65 9.04 -35.81 17.97
C LYS A 65 8.46 -34.44 17.65
N THR A 66 9.28 -33.47 17.23
CA THR A 66 8.79 -32.11 16.92
C THR A 66 8.00 -32.11 15.61
N THR A 67 6.67 -32.06 15.73
CA THR A 67 5.74 -31.92 14.61
C THR A 67 5.19 -30.49 14.46
N THR A 68 5.28 -29.69 15.52
CA THR A 68 4.90 -28.27 15.54
C THR A 68 6.02 -27.44 16.15
N LEU A 69 6.39 -26.33 15.50
CA LEU A 69 7.37 -25.38 16.00
C LEU A 69 6.72 -24.01 16.18
N ASP A 70 6.72 -23.51 17.41
CA ASP A 70 6.28 -22.15 17.70
C ASP A 70 7.40 -21.16 17.41
N LEU A 71 7.24 -20.31 16.40
CA LEU A 71 8.15 -19.22 16.01
C LEU A 71 7.52 -17.85 16.28
N SER A 72 6.46 -17.78 17.10
CA SER A 72 5.73 -16.55 17.35
C SER A 72 6.61 -15.52 18.08
N GLY A 73 6.51 -14.25 17.69
CA GLY A 73 7.26 -13.16 18.34
C GLY A 73 8.78 -13.20 18.16
N THR A 74 9.30 -14.09 17.32
CA THR A 74 10.75 -14.22 17.07
C THR A 74 11.30 -13.16 16.12
N LYS A 75 10.43 -12.59 15.28
CA LYS A 75 10.72 -11.69 14.15
C LYS A 75 11.60 -12.33 13.06
N LEU A 76 11.76 -13.65 13.09
CA LEU A 76 12.49 -14.40 12.06
C LEU A 76 11.88 -14.11 10.69
N LYS A 77 12.72 -13.72 9.71
CA LYS A 77 12.27 -13.43 8.33
C LYS A 77 12.70 -14.50 7.33
N ASP A 78 13.90 -15.05 7.52
CA ASP A 78 14.37 -16.17 6.72
C ASP A 78 13.83 -17.48 7.29
N LEU A 79 12.93 -18.13 6.55
CA LEU A 79 12.30 -19.41 6.92
C LEU A 79 13.03 -20.62 6.32
N SER A 80 14.17 -20.40 5.64
CA SER A 80 14.97 -21.47 5.07
C SER A 80 15.58 -22.36 6.17
N GLY A 81 15.68 -23.65 5.88
CA GLY A 81 16.27 -24.65 6.78
C GLY A 81 15.32 -25.24 7.82
N LEU A 82 14.02 -24.90 7.80
CA LEU A 82 13.01 -25.57 8.63
C LEU A 82 12.88 -27.08 8.31
N ASP A 83 13.30 -27.52 7.11
CA ASP A 83 13.37 -28.93 6.69
C ASP A 83 14.44 -29.74 7.44
N ILE A 84 15.26 -29.09 8.29
CA ILE A 84 16.20 -29.81 9.16
C ILE A 84 15.49 -30.63 10.24
N LEU A 85 14.26 -30.24 10.62
CA LEU A 85 13.41 -30.98 11.55
C LEU A 85 12.60 -32.01 10.76
N PRO A 86 12.90 -33.32 10.87
CA PRO A 86 12.43 -34.33 9.91
C PRO A 86 10.91 -34.51 9.90
N ASN A 87 10.27 -34.35 11.06
CA ASN A 87 8.83 -34.58 11.24
C ASN A 87 8.02 -33.28 11.41
N LEU A 88 8.63 -32.11 11.21
CA LEU A 88 7.95 -30.83 11.34
C LEU A 88 6.88 -30.65 10.26
N LYS A 89 5.64 -30.39 10.68
CA LYS A 89 4.46 -30.17 9.81
C LYS A 89 3.80 -28.81 10.02
N GLU A 90 3.86 -28.26 11.24
CA GLU A 90 3.21 -26.99 11.57
C GLU A 90 4.20 -25.96 12.09
N VAL A 91 4.09 -24.72 11.62
CA VAL A 91 4.81 -23.57 12.19
C VAL A 91 3.84 -22.49 12.65
N LYS A 92 4.07 -21.98 13.86
CA LYS A 92 3.36 -20.78 14.35
C LYS A 92 4.21 -19.57 14.09
N LEU A 93 3.76 -18.71 13.21
CA LEU A 93 4.43 -17.51 12.74
C LEU A 93 3.73 -16.24 13.24
N SER A 94 2.99 -16.35 14.34
CA SER A 94 2.16 -15.27 14.86
C SER A 94 3.00 -14.12 15.44
N ASN A 95 2.52 -12.88 15.33
CA ASN A 95 3.17 -11.69 15.92
C ASN A 95 4.66 -11.50 15.52
N ASN A 96 5.01 -11.73 14.26
CA ASN A 96 6.40 -11.66 13.77
C ASN A 96 6.71 -10.38 12.98
N ASP A 97 5.87 -9.36 13.10
CA ASP A 97 5.96 -8.11 12.33
C ASP A 97 6.02 -8.36 10.80
N TYR A 98 5.37 -9.41 10.29
CA TYR A 98 5.16 -9.52 8.84
C TYR A 98 4.15 -8.45 8.42
N LYS A 99 4.52 -7.66 7.42
CA LYS A 99 3.77 -6.51 6.95
C LYS A 99 3.60 -6.57 5.45
N LEU A 100 2.45 -6.07 4.97
CA LEU A 100 2.07 -5.97 3.55
C LEU A 100 1.92 -7.32 2.85
N SER A 101 2.95 -8.15 2.80
CA SER A 101 2.92 -9.42 2.08
C SER A 101 3.51 -10.60 2.85
N PHE A 102 3.09 -11.81 2.48
CA PHE A 102 3.70 -13.07 2.90
C PHE A 102 3.80 -14.04 1.71
N ASP A 103 5.00 -14.57 1.48
CA ASP A 103 5.26 -15.52 0.39
C ASP A 103 5.40 -16.95 0.92
N PHE A 104 4.42 -17.80 0.61
CA PHE A 104 4.42 -19.20 1.02
C PHE A 104 5.54 -20.01 0.38
N SER A 105 6.15 -19.54 -0.72
CA SER A 105 7.28 -20.22 -1.36
C SER A 105 8.53 -20.31 -0.46
N GLN A 106 8.59 -19.48 0.59
CA GLN A 106 9.66 -19.48 1.59
C GLN A 106 9.58 -20.67 2.56
N LEU A 107 8.43 -21.35 2.64
CA LEU A 107 8.22 -22.50 3.51
C LEU A 107 8.65 -23.79 2.79
N PRO A 108 9.36 -24.71 3.48
CA PRO A 108 9.55 -26.05 2.93
C PRO A 108 8.23 -26.76 2.69
N SER A 109 8.15 -27.57 1.63
CA SER A 109 6.92 -28.26 1.21
C SER A 109 6.36 -29.25 2.25
N GLN A 110 7.17 -29.68 3.23
CA GLN A 110 6.69 -30.54 4.32
C GLN A 110 5.78 -29.81 5.32
N ILE A 111 5.81 -28.47 5.34
CA ILE A 111 4.99 -27.64 6.22
C ILE A 111 3.59 -27.55 5.63
N THR A 112 2.63 -28.16 6.33
CA THR A 112 1.22 -28.20 5.95
C THR A 112 0.33 -27.37 6.89
N GLY A 113 0.86 -26.90 8.02
CA GLY A 113 0.16 -26.05 8.97
C GLY A 113 0.86 -24.73 9.20
N VAL A 114 0.15 -23.61 9.06
CA VAL A 114 0.71 -22.27 9.26
C VAL A 114 -0.25 -21.40 10.08
N ASP A 115 0.28 -20.75 11.11
CA ASP A 115 -0.43 -19.70 11.87
C ASP A 115 0.24 -18.34 11.64
N LEU A 116 -0.45 -17.42 10.97
CA LEU A 116 0.01 -16.06 10.65
C LEU A 116 -0.70 -14.98 11.49
N THR A 117 -1.42 -15.36 12.56
CA THR A 117 -2.21 -14.42 13.37
C THR A 117 -1.36 -13.32 14.00
N GLY A 118 -1.96 -12.16 14.28
CA GLY A 118 -1.23 -11.03 14.88
C GLY A 118 -0.16 -10.37 13.98
N ASN A 119 -0.13 -10.71 12.68
CA ASN A 119 0.62 -9.96 11.67
C ASN A 119 -0.29 -9.00 10.89
N GLU A 120 0.29 -8.15 10.05
CA GLU A 120 -0.41 -7.12 9.26
C GLU A 120 -0.19 -7.35 7.75
N ILE A 121 -0.67 -8.49 7.26
CA ILE A 121 -0.46 -9.00 5.90
C ILE A 121 -1.72 -8.77 5.05
N TYR A 122 -1.56 -8.20 3.85
CA TYR A 122 -2.64 -7.87 2.91
C TYR A 122 -2.53 -8.66 1.59
N GLU A 123 -1.31 -8.93 1.16
CA GLU A 123 -0.99 -9.67 -0.06
C GLU A 123 -0.41 -11.04 0.30
N PHE A 124 -0.77 -12.06 -0.46
CA PHE A 124 -0.27 -13.42 -0.27
C PHE A 124 0.23 -13.91 -1.62
N THR A 125 1.42 -14.50 -1.63
CA THR A 125 2.01 -15.08 -2.84
C THR A 125 2.42 -16.52 -2.61
N GLY A 126 2.49 -17.31 -3.68
CA GLY A 126 3.06 -18.66 -3.63
C GLY A 126 2.16 -19.70 -2.94
N LEU A 127 0.91 -19.34 -2.60
CA LEU A 127 -0.10 -20.27 -2.10
C LEU A 127 -0.88 -20.89 -3.25
N THR A 128 -1.31 -20.06 -4.21
CA THR A 128 -2.01 -20.49 -5.43
C THR A 128 -1.53 -19.74 -6.65
N LYS A 129 -1.89 -20.25 -7.84
CA LYS A 129 -1.73 -19.55 -9.11
C LYS A 129 -3.01 -19.68 -9.92
N GLU A 130 -3.49 -18.56 -10.43
CA GLU A 130 -4.59 -18.51 -11.38
C GLU A 130 -4.02 -18.29 -12.79
N ASP A 131 -4.46 -19.09 -13.76
CA ASP A 131 -4.08 -18.90 -15.17
C ASP A 131 -5.00 -17.89 -15.88
N GLU A 132 -4.68 -17.55 -17.12
CA GLU A 132 -5.45 -16.58 -17.94
C GLU A 132 -6.90 -17.04 -18.22
N THR A 133 -7.20 -18.33 -18.02
CA THR A 133 -8.54 -18.90 -18.19
C THR A 133 -9.31 -19.01 -16.86
N GLY A 134 -8.70 -18.61 -15.74
CA GLY A 134 -9.29 -18.67 -14.41
C GLY A 134 -9.11 -20.00 -13.69
N ASN A 135 -8.30 -20.94 -14.20
CA ASN A 135 -8.04 -22.18 -13.46
C ASN A 135 -7.07 -21.92 -12.32
N ILE A 136 -7.39 -22.44 -11.14
CA ILE A 136 -6.61 -22.29 -9.92
C ILE A 136 -5.76 -23.55 -9.69
N THR A 137 -4.45 -23.36 -9.52
CA THR A 137 -3.51 -24.39 -9.07
C THR A 137 -3.03 -24.07 -7.65
N ILE A 138 -3.09 -25.04 -6.74
CA ILE A 138 -2.47 -24.91 -5.41
C ILE A 138 -0.97 -25.11 -5.55
N LEU A 139 -0.19 -24.13 -5.12
CA LEU A 139 1.29 -24.16 -5.15
C LEU A 139 1.86 -24.70 -3.84
N HIS A 140 1.22 -24.38 -2.71
CA HIS A 140 1.63 -24.86 -1.39
C HIS A 140 0.46 -25.55 -0.68
N HIS A 141 0.59 -26.85 -0.44
CA HIS A 141 -0.49 -27.65 0.15
C HIS A 141 -0.53 -27.48 1.67
N LEU A 142 -1.65 -26.96 2.19
CA LEU A 142 -1.89 -26.79 3.62
C LEU A 142 -3.13 -27.59 4.06
N ASN A 143 -3.04 -28.21 5.24
CA ASN A 143 -4.19 -28.76 5.97
C ASN A 143 -4.67 -27.83 7.10
N LYS A 144 -3.87 -26.81 7.46
CA LYS A 144 -4.21 -25.80 8.46
C LYS A 144 -3.65 -24.44 8.07
N LEU A 145 -4.48 -23.41 8.11
CA LEU A 145 -4.09 -22.03 7.81
C LEU A 145 -4.86 -21.04 8.70
N TYR A 146 -4.18 -20.43 9.66
CA TYR A 146 -4.74 -19.37 10.50
C TYR A 146 -4.23 -18.01 10.03
N LEU A 147 -5.15 -17.12 9.67
CA LEU A 147 -4.88 -15.84 9.04
C LEU A 147 -5.01 -14.68 10.02
N PRO A 148 -4.23 -13.60 9.82
CA PRO A 148 -4.48 -12.33 10.50
C PRO A 148 -5.76 -11.67 9.99
N ASN A 149 -6.34 -10.76 10.79
CA ASN A 149 -7.55 -10.00 10.42
C ASN A 149 -7.37 -9.21 9.11
N SER A 150 -6.16 -8.72 8.82
CA SER A 150 -5.84 -7.98 7.60
C SER A 150 -5.98 -8.82 6.32
N ALA A 151 -5.97 -10.16 6.41
CA ALA A 151 -6.17 -11.04 5.26
C ALA A 151 -7.57 -10.89 4.62
N LYS A 152 -8.51 -10.24 5.32
CA LYS A 152 -9.86 -10.00 4.85
C LYS A 152 -9.95 -9.20 3.54
N TYR A 153 -8.90 -8.45 3.18
CA TYR A 153 -8.83 -7.67 1.94
C TYR A 153 -8.24 -8.45 0.74
N ASN A 154 -7.71 -9.65 0.95
CA ASN A 154 -7.16 -10.45 -0.15
C ASN A 154 -8.27 -11.20 -0.88
N GLU A 155 -8.61 -10.75 -2.10
CA GLU A 155 -9.64 -11.37 -2.96
C GLU A 155 -9.09 -12.39 -3.96
N ASP A 156 -7.79 -12.69 -3.85
CA ASP A 156 -7.06 -13.51 -4.81
C ASP A 156 -6.60 -14.81 -4.15
N GLU A 157 -5.33 -14.91 -3.75
CA GLU A 157 -4.74 -16.20 -3.34
C GLU A 157 -5.45 -16.85 -2.16
N ILE A 158 -5.91 -16.08 -1.17
CA ILE A 158 -6.63 -16.62 -0.01
C ILE A 158 -8.01 -17.16 -0.40
N VAL A 159 -8.75 -16.44 -1.23
CA VAL A 159 -10.07 -16.87 -1.74
C VAL A 159 -9.92 -18.07 -2.68
N ASN A 160 -8.95 -18.02 -3.58
CA ASN A 160 -8.62 -19.10 -4.52
C ASN A 160 -8.24 -20.38 -3.77
N PHE A 161 -7.42 -20.26 -2.72
CA PHE A 161 -7.06 -21.39 -1.88
C PHE A 161 -8.28 -21.95 -1.15
N PHE A 162 -9.08 -21.10 -0.49
CA PHE A 162 -10.26 -21.52 0.26
C PHE A 162 -11.31 -22.24 -0.61
N THR A 163 -11.51 -21.77 -1.84
CA THR A 163 -12.50 -22.34 -2.76
C THR A 163 -12.04 -23.63 -3.44
N THR A 164 -10.72 -23.84 -3.53
CA THR A 164 -10.13 -25.00 -4.23
C THR A 164 -9.67 -26.12 -3.28
N ALA A 165 -9.15 -25.75 -2.11
CA ALA A 165 -8.62 -26.70 -1.15
C ALA A 165 -9.76 -27.48 -0.46
N LYS A 166 -9.50 -28.76 -0.17
CA LYS A 166 -10.45 -29.65 0.51
C LYS A 166 -9.96 -29.94 1.92
N ASP A 167 -10.91 -30.01 2.87
CA ASP A 167 -10.66 -30.46 4.24
C ASP A 167 -9.56 -29.68 5.00
N VAL A 168 -9.48 -28.37 4.77
CA VAL A 168 -8.52 -27.48 5.47
C VAL A 168 -9.14 -26.87 6.72
N ASP A 169 -8.44 -26.91 7.85
CA ASP A 169 -8.74 -26.08 9.02
C ASP A 169 -8.28 -24.64 8.78
N MET A 170 -9.17 -23.84 8.20
CA MET A 170 -8.90 -22.45 7.87
C MET A 170 -9.67 -21.50 8.78
N GLN A 171 -8.93 -20.60 9.43
CA GLN A 171 -9.48 -19.64 10.38
C GLN A 171 -8.86 -18.25 10.15
N MET A 172 -9.55 -17.21 10.56
CA MET A 172 -9.06 -15.83 10.53
C MET A 172 -9.36 -15.18 11.87
N SER A 173 -8.37 -14.49 12.44
CA SER A 173 -8.58 -13.71 13.65
C SER A 173 -9.51 -12.52 13.37
N ASP A 174 -10.45 -12.24 14.26
CA ASP A 174 -11.20 -10.98 14.26
C ASP A 174 -10.34 -9.81 14.77
N GLU A 175 -10.92 -8.61 14.84
CA GLU A 175 -10.26 -7.38 15.33
C GLU A 175 -9.75 -7.50 16.78
N LYS A 176 -10.26 -8.45 17.57
CA LYS A 176 -9.85 -8.71 18.96
C LYS A 176 -8.83 -9.84 19.06
N GLY A 177 -8.43 -10.43 17.93
CA GLY A 177 -7.52 -11.57 17.88
C GLY A 177 -8.20 -12.93 18.12
N THR A 178 -9.54 -12.98 18.16
CA THR A 178 -10.26 -14.24 18.36
C THR A 178 -10.39 -14.98 17.03
N LEU A 179 -10.01 -16.25 17.00
CA LEU A 179 -10.12 -17.06 15.79
C LEU A 179 -11.58 -17.37 15.45
N GLN A 180 -11.93 -17.12 14.18
CA GLN A 180 -13.21 -17.46 13.58
C GLN A 180 -12.97 -18.37 12.37
N LYS A 181 -13.90 -19.28 12.09
CA LYS A 181 -13.86 -20.06 10.85
C LYS A 181 -13.83 -19.12 9.64
N TYR A 182 -12.89 -19.34 8.72
CA TYR A 182 -12.77 -18.51 7.54
C TYR A 182 -14.02 -18.62 6.66
N ASN A 183 -14.43 -17.48 6.09
CA ASN A 183 -15.46 -17.36 5.08
C ASN A 183 -15.13 -16.15 4.19
N THR A 184 -15.92 -15.93 3.14
CA THR A 184 -15.69 -14.86 2.13
C THR A 184 -16.59 -13.64 2.34
N LEU A 185 -17.41 -13.62 3.39
CA LEU A 185 -18.30 -12.50 3.67
C LEU A 185 -17.55 -11.42 4.45
N ARG A 186 -17.74 -10.15 4.05
CA ARG A 186 -17.09 -8.98 4.61
C ARG A 186 -18.10 -7.92 4.98
N GLU A 187 -17.88 -7.31 6.14
CA GLU A 187 -18.62 -6.13 6.56
C GLU A 187 -18.07 -4.89 5.87
N VAL A 188 -18.97 -3.98 5.51
CA VAL A 188 -18.66 -2.58 5.21
C VAL A 188 -19.19 -1.79 6.41
N PRO A 189 -18.33 -1.31 7.33
CA PRO A 189 -18.78 -0.78 8.62
C PRO A 189 -19.71 0.42 8.50
N ASP A 190 -19.42 1.33 7.58
CA ASP A 190 -20.21 2.54 7.35
C ASP A 190 -21.50 2.21 6.59
N GLU A 191 -22.65 2.57 7.16
CA GLU A 191 -23.96 2.26 6.60
C GLU A 191 -24.25 3.03 5.30
N VAL A 192 -23.82 4.28 5.20
CA VAL A 192 -24.06 5.13 4.02
C VAL A 192 -23.24 4.58 2.86
N LEU A 193 -21.94 4.31 3.08
CA LEU A 193 -21.09 3.67 2.10
C LEU A 193 -21.63 2.29 1.70
N ARG A 194 -22.01 1.45 2.66
CA ARG A 194 -22.55 0.11 2.38
C ARG A 194 -23.78 0.15 1.49
N LYS A 195 -24.70 1.09 1.74
CA LYS A 195 -25.90 1.28 0.90
C LYS A 195 -25.53 1.75 -0.50
N GLY A 196 -24.67 2.77 -0.63
CA GLY A 196 -24.20 3.26 -1.93
C GLY A 196 -23.48 2.16 -2.73
N MET A 197 -22.57 1.42 -2.10
CA MET A 197 -21.90 0.27 -2.72
C MET A 197 -22.90 -0.79 -3.20
N LYS A 198 -23.91 -1.11 -2.41
CA LYS A 198 -24.93 -2.12 -2.75
C LYS A 198 -25.85 -1.68 -3.89
N GLU A 199 -26.11 -0.38 -4.00
CA GLU A 199 -26.89 0.19 -5.10
C GLU A 199 -26.11 0.14 -6.43
N VAL A 200 -24.81 0.45 -6.41
CA VAL A 200 -23.97 0.51 -7.62
C VAL A 200 -23.42 -0.87 -8.01
N PHE A 201 -23.09 -1.72 -7.05
CA PHE A 201 -22.47 -3.03 -7.25
C PHE A 201 -23.25 -4.16 -6.56
N PRO A 202 -24.56 -4.34 -6.84
CA PRO A 202 -25.39 -5.33 -6.16
C PRO A 202 -24.91 -6.77 -6.37
N SER A 203 -24.19 -7.06 -7.47
CA SER A 203 -23.76 -8.42 -7.82
C SER A 203 -22.82 -9.06 -6.80
N ILE A 204 -22.01 -8.27 -6.10
CA ILE A 204 -21.05 -8.77 -5.10
C ILE A 204 -21.63 -8.85 -3.69
N PHE A 205 -22.88 -8.41 -3.46
CA PHE A 205 -23.50 -8.48 -2.14
C PHE A 205 -24.21 -9.83 -1.90
N THR A 206 -24.19 -10.27 -0.64
CA THR A 206 -24.98 -11.38 -0.10
C THR A 206 -25.64 -10.89 1.18
N GLY A 207 -26.91 -10.51 1.10
CA GLY A 207 -27.57 -9.77 2.17
C GLY A 207 -26.94 -8.37 2.30
N ASP A 208 -26.45 -8.04 3.49
CA ASP A 208 -25.78 -6.75 3.75
C ASP A 208 -24.24 -6.87 3.77
N LYS A 209 -23.69 -8.03 3.41
CA LYS A 209 -22.24 -8.24 3.36
C LYS A 209 -21.76 -8.31 1.92
N VAL A 210 -20.52 -7.92 1.68
CA VAL A 210 -19.83 -8.19 0.41
C VAL A 210 -19.28 -9.60 0.45
N ASP A 211 -19.48 -10.38 -0.60
CA ASP A 211 -18.89 -11.70 -0.77
C ASP A 211 -17.70 -11.59 -1.73
N ILE A 212 -16.48 -11.58 -1.18
CA ILE A 212 -15.25 -11.37 -1.96
C ILE A 212 -14.88 -12.55 -2.86
N ALA A 213 -15.64 -13.66 -2.82
CA ALA A 213 -15.53 -14.72 -3.81
C ALA A 213 -16.31 -14.42 -5.10
N LYS A 214 -17.21 -13.44 -5.09
CA LYS A 214 -17.94 -13.03 -6.28
C LYS A 214 -17.12 -12.06 -7.11
N ARG A 215 -17.19 -12.21 -8.43
CA ARG A 215 -16.61 -11.26 -9.39
C ARG A 215 -17.70 -10.36 -9.94
N ILE A 216 -17.35 -9.11 -10.23
CA ILE A 216 -18.24 -8.18 -10.94
C ILE A 216 -18.29 -8.64 -12.41
N VAL A 217 -19.36 -9.36 -12.76
CA VAL A 217 -19.57 -9.91 -14.11
C VAL A 217 -20.52 -9.06 -14.94
N ASN A 218 -21.34 -8.22 -14.30
CA ASN A 218 -22.23 -7.31 -14.98
C ASN A 218 -21.40 -6.23 -15.70
N PRO A 219 -21.50 -6.08 -17.03
CA PRO A 219 -20.71 -5.12 -17.78
C PRO A 219 -20.95 -3.66 -17.38
N GLU A 220 -22.16 -3.31 -16.93
CA GLU A 220 -22.51 -1.96 -16.47
C GLU A 220 -21.86 -1.67 -15.12
N GLU A 221 -22.01 -2.56 -14.14
CA GLU A 221 -21.35 -2.46 -12.83
C GLU A 221 -19.82 -2.42 -13.00
N ALA A 222 -19.28 -3.25 -13.89
CA ALA A 222 -17.84 -3.37 -14.09
C ALA A 222 -17.15 -2.05 -14.47
N VAL A 223 -17.84 -1.12 -15.13
CA VAL A 223 -17.23 0.16 -15.56
C VAL A 223 -17.58 1.33 -14.63
N MET A 224 -18.41 1.11 -13.61
CA MET A 224 -18.81 2.18 -12.69
C MET A 224 -17.60 2.70 -11.91
N PRO A 225 -17.45 4.03 -11.78
CA PRO A 225 -16.42 4.62 -10.93
C PRO A 225 -16.73 4.35 -9.46
N THR A 226 -15.71 4.29 -8.62
CA THR A 226 -15.91 4.30 -7.16
C THR A 226 -15.89 5.74 -6.68
N ALA A 227 -16.98 6.47 -6.89
CA ALA A 227 -17.13 7.88 -6.55
C ALA A 227 -18.18 8.08 -5.45
N PHE A 228 -17.84 7.67 -4.23
CA PHE A 228 -18.68 7.84 -3.04
C PHE A 228 -18.24 9.11 -2.30
N MET A 229 -19.11 10.11 -2.28
CA MET A 229 -18.80 11.50 -1.91
C MET A 229 -19.80 12.09 -0.91
N GLU A 230 -20.67 11.26 -0.34
CA GLU A 230 -21.70 11.66 0.59
C GLU A 230 -21.07 12.18 1.89
N ALA A 231 -21.51 13.35 2.35
CA ALA A 231 -20.95 14.04 3.51
C ALA A 231 -21.01 13.23 4.83
N ASP A 232 -21.92 12.26 4.90
CA ASP A 232 -22.13 11.40 6.08
C ASP A 232 -21.30 10.10 6.07
N ILE A 233 -20.46 9.86 5.06
CA ILE A 233 -19.52 8.74 5.07
C ILE A 233 -18.36 9.07 6.01
N ASN A 234 -18.19 8.26 7.06
CA ASN A 234 -17.16 8.44 8.08
C ASN A 234 -16.09 7.33 8.05
N ASN A 235 -16.28 6.28 7.26
CA ASN A 235 -15.30 5.22 7.07
C ASN A 235 -15.38 4.64 5.65
N PHE A 236 -14.27 4.67 4.90
CA PHE A 236 -14.18 4.11 3.55
C PHE A 236 -13.73 2.64 3.50
N GLU A 237 -13.58 2.01 4.66
CA GLU A 237 -13.30 0.58 4.74
C GLU A 237 -14.38 -0.23 4.01
N GLY A 238 -13.93 -1.07 3.08
CA GLY A 238 -14.77 -1.90 2.23
C GLY A 238 -14.75 -1.47 0.78
N LEU A 239 -14.32 -0.24 0.47
CA LEU A 239 -14.12 0.21 -0.90
C LEU A 239 -13.09 -0.65 -1.66
N GLN A 240 -12.12 -1.20 -0.93
CA GLN A 240 -11.16 -2.18 -1.45
C GLN A 240 -11.86 -3.35 -2.14
N TYR A 241 -13.02 -3.79 -1.65
CA TYR A 241 -13.69 -4.96 -2.19
C TYR A 241 -14.25 -4.74 -3.61
N ILE A 242 -14.36 -3.48 -4.03
CA ILE A 242 -14.68 -3.13 -5.43
C ILE A 242 -13.38 -2.94 -6.21
N ILE A 243 -12.47 -2.12 -5.68
CA ILE A 243 -11.23 -1.74 -6.39
C ILE A 243 -10.34 -2.97 -6.67
N HIS A 244 -10.29 -3.93 -5.76
CA HIS A 244 -9.46 -5.15 -5.88
C HIS A 244 -10.17 -6.27 -6.62
N ASN A 245 -11.44 -6.11 -6.95
CA ASN A 245 -12.20 -7.11 -7.67
C ASN A 245 -11.71 -7.22 -9.12
N LYS A 246 -11.25 -8.40 -9.55
CA LYS A 246 -10.79 -8.63 -10.93
C LYS A 246 -11.84 -8.35 -12.01
N GLY A 247 -13.12 -8.38 -11.67
CA GLY A 247 -14.20 -8.00 -12.59
C GLY A 247 -14.38 -6.49 -12.76
N TRP A 248 -13.82 -5.69 -11.86
CA TRP A 248 -13.89 -4.23 -11.93
C TRP A 248 -12.93 -3.68 -12.99
N ARG A 249 -13.48 -2.83 -13.86
CA ARG A 249 -12.81 -2.14 -14.96
C ARG A 249 -13.08 -0.63 -14.91
N GLY A 250 -13.57 -0.14 -13.77
CA GLY A 250 -13.71 1.30 -13.54
C GLY A 250 -12.33 1.97 -13.59
N THR A 251 -12.34 3.24 -13.98
CA THR A 251 -11.11 4.00 -14.24
C THR A 251 -10.85 5.08 -13.19
N THR A 252 -11.77 5.31 -12.26
CA THR A 252 -11.64 6.42 -11.30
C THR A 252 -12.00 5.97 -9.90
N VAL A 253 -11.11 6.30 -8.96
CA VAL A 253 -11.30 6.19 -7.52
C VAL A 253 -11.42 7.58 -6.93
N VAL A 254 -12.59 7.90 -6.40
CA VAL A 254 -12.86 9.18 -5.73
C VAL A 254 -13.41 8.92 -4.33
N THR A 255 -12.74 9.46 -3.33
CA THR A 255 -13.25 9.56 -1.97
C THR A 255 -13.18 11.00 -1.51
N TYR A 256 -14.29 11.47 -0.95
CA TYR A 256 -14.41 12.83 -0.47
C TYR A 256 -15.25 12.85 0.80
N THR A 257 -14.78 13.58 1.81
CA THR A 257 -15.57 13.86 3.01
C THR A 257 -15.56 15.36 3.28
N GLU A 258 -16.74 15.94 3.57
CA GLU A 258 -16.89 17.37 3.87
C GLU A 258 -16.60 17.74 5.33
N SER A 259 -16.07 16.81 6.13
CA SER A 259 -16.12 17.00 7.57
C SER A 259 -15.13 18.08 8.04
N GLU A 260 -15.66 19.15 8.65
CA GLU A 260 -14.92 20.06 9.54
C GLU A 260 -14.48 19.40 10.85
N LYS A 261 -14.68 18.08 10.99
CA LYS A 261 -14.44 17.32 12.21
C LYS A 261 -13.06 16.67 12.14
N GLU A 262 -12.36 16.67 13.26
CA GLU A 262 -11.09 15.98 13.48
C GLU A 262 -11.28 14.44 13.52
N PHE A 263 -11.84 13.84 12.48
CA PHE A 263 -11.94 12.39 12.36
C PHE A 263 -11.15 11.89 11.18
N THR A 264 -10.33 10.88 11.47
CA THR A 264 -9.54 10.16 10.49
C THR A 264 -10.41 9.07 9.88
N THR A 265 -11.04 9.32 8.73
CA THR A 265 -11.56 8.21 7.91
C THR A 265 -10.37 7.38 7.42
N SER A 266 -10.51 6.08 7.20
CA SER A 266 -9.37 5.24 6.81
C SER A 266 -9.68 4.23 5.73
N ILE A 267 -8.73 4.04 4.82
CA ILE A 267 -8.61 2.89 3.95
C ILE A 267 -7.30 2.20 4.37
N PRO A 268 -7.35 1.12 5.16
CA PRO A 268 -6.14 0.55 5.78
C PRO A 268 -5.04 0.21 4.78
N TYR A 269 -5.40 -0.42 3.67
CA TYR A 269 -4.53 -0.76 2.55
C TYR A 269 -5.26 -0.52 1.24
N LEU A 270 -4.58 0.08 0.26
CA LEU A 270 -5.15 0.42 -1.05
C LEU A 270 -4.18 0.11 -2.17
N LYS A 271 -4.37 -1.03 -2.84
CA LYS A 271 -3.74 -1.34 -4.12
C LYS A 271 -4.51 -0.73 -5.27
N ILE A 272 -3.82 -0.04 -6.18
CA ILE A 272 -4.40 0.62 -7.34
C ILE A 272 -4.20 -0.25 -8.58
N PRO A 273 -5.28 -0.74 -9.23
CA PRO A 273 -5.20 -1.53 -10.44
C PRO A 273 -4.59 -0.76 -11.62
N LYS A 274 -4.11 -1.52 -12.61
CA LYS A 274 -3.54 -1.00 -13.86
C LYS A 274 -4.43 0.04 -14.55
N THR A 275 -5.74 -0.23 -14.61
CA THR A 275 -6.74 0.50 -15.40
C THR A 275 -7.16 1.83 -14.78
N VAL A 276 -6.77 2.12 -13.54
CA VAL A 276 -7.15 3.35 -12.86
C VAL A 276 -6.41 4.53 -13.49
N GLN A 277 -7.20 5.50 -13.94
CA GLN A 277 -6.79 6.75 -14.56
C GLN A 277 -6.89 7.93 -13.59
N GLY A 278 -7.83 7.89 -12.64
CA GLY A 278 -8.01 8.93 -11.63
C GLY A 278 -7.96 8.39 -10.21
N LEU A 279 -7.12 8.99 -9.37
CA LEU A 279 -7.02 8.74 -7.94
C LEU A 279 -7.20 10.06 -7.19
N ILE A 280 -8.39 10.25 -6.62
CA ILE A 280 -8.79 11.46 -5.90
C ILE A 280 -9.19 11.05 -4.49
N LEU A 281 -8.31 11.31 -3.52
CA LEU A 281 -8.53 11.00 -2.11
C LEU A 281 -8.47 12.29 -1.31
N THR A 282 -9.56 12.67 -0.65
CA THR A 282 -9.61 13.86 0.20
C THR A 282 -10.04 13.50 1.61
N ASN A 283 -9.23 13.87 2.60
CA ASN A 283 -9.47 13.63 4.03
C ASN A 283 -9.66 12.14 4.37
N VAL A 284 -8.75 11.31 3.84
CA VAL A 284 -8.70 9.85 4.07
C VAL A 284 -7.29 9.45 4.49
N SER A 285 -7.20 8.64 5.55
CA SER A 285 -5.96 8.03 6.03
C SER A 285 -5.67 6.71 5.33
N THR A 286 -4.43 6.51 4.93
CA THR A 286 -3.91 5.27 4.33
C THR A 286 -2.70 4.76 5.13
N PRO A 287 -2.93 4.23 6.35
CA PRO A 287 -1.86 3.94 7.31
C PRO A 287 -0.88 2.86 6.83
N ASN A 288 -1.32 1.95 5.96
CA ASN A 288 -0.44 0.94 5.33
C ASN A 288 -0.11 1.27 3.88
N GLY A 289 -0.19 2.55 3.52
CA GLY A 289 0.23 3.08 2.24
C GLY A 289 -0.79 2.88 1.11
N ILE A 290 -0.39 3.38 -0.06
CA ILE A 290 -1.10 3.24 -1.33
C ILE A 290 -0.14 2.54 -2.28
N ASP A 291 -0.47 1.31 -2.68
CA ASP A 291 0.33 0.55 -3.63
C ASP A 291 -0.08 0.91 -5.07
N ILE A 292 0.79 1.67 -5.74
CA ILE A 292 0.63 2.13 -7.13
C ILE A 292 1.53 1.30 -8.07
N SER A 293 2.23 0.29 -7.57
CA SER A 293 3.25 -0.45 -8.34
C SER A 293 2.70 -1.16 -9.58
N ALA A 294 1.42 -1.56 -9.54
CA ALA A 294 0.72 -2.19 -10.67
C ALA A 294 0.05 -1.17 -11.63
N CYS A 295 -0.02 0.11 -11.26
CA CYS A 295 -0.77 1.12 -11.99
C CYS A 295 0.08 1.78 -13.08
N SER A 296 -0.29 1.59 -14.36
CA SER A 296 0.39 2.23 -15.49
C SER A 296 -0.38 3.42 -16.07
N ASP A 297 -1.71 3.47 -15.90
CA ASP A 297 -2.59 4.32 -16.71
C ASP A 297 -3.06 5.59 -15.97
N LEU A 298 -2.51 5.85 -14.78
CA LEU A 298 -2.88 7.01 -13.95
C LEU A 298 -2.57 8.34 -14.67
N MET A 299 -3.49 9.30 -14.58
CA MET A 299 -3.43 10.62 -15.23
C MET A 299 -3.90 11.76 -14.32
N TYR A 300 -4.83 11.48 -13.41
CA TYR A 300 -5.41 12.47 -12.51
C TYR A 300 -5.11 12.06 -11.08
N VAL A 301 -4.28 12.83 -10.37
CA VAL A 301 -3.92 12.53 -8.98
C VAL A 301 -4.24 13.72 -8.11
N SER A 302 -5.08 13.50 -7.10
CA SER A 302 -5.34 14.45 -6.03
C SER A 302 -5.35 13.70 -4.71
N ILE A 303 -4.33 13.88 -3.87
CA ILE A 303 -4.26 13.28 -2.53
C ILE A 303 -4.12 14.42 -1.54
N ASN A 304 -5.22 14.70 -0.85
CA ASN A 304 -5.36 15.88 0.00
C ASN A 304 -5.76 15.48 1.42
N ASP A 305 -5.21 16.19 2.40
CA ASP A 305 -5.51 15.99 3.83
C ASP A 305 -5.32 14.53 4.27
N ASN A 306 -4.29 13.85 3.76
CA ASN A 306 -3.98 12.49 4.17
C ASN A 306 -3.01 12.51 5.36
N PRO A 307 -3.45 12.10 6.56
CA PRO A 307 -2.63 12.23 7.77
C PRO A 307 -1.63 11.09 7.98
N SER A 308 -1.61 10.04 7.16
CA SER A 308 -0.82 8.83 7.45
C SER A 308 0.06 8.34 6.31
N VAL A 309 -0.18 8.79 5.08
CA VAL A 309 0.68 8.45 3.94
C VAL A 309 2.11 8.93 4.17
N LYS A 310 3.08 8.03 3.95
CA LYS A 310 4.51 8.30 4.14
C LYS A 310 5.32 8.28 2.86
N GLU A 311 4.94 7.41 1.93
CA GLU A 311 5.61 7.27 0.64
C GLU A 311 4.57 7.13 -0.47
N LEU A 312 4.88 7.74 -1.63
CA LEU A 312 4.12 7.58 -2.88
C LEU A 312 5.12 7.27 -4.00
N ASP A 313 4.94 6.15 -4.68
CA ASP A 313 5.82 5.73 -5.77
C ASP A 313 5.05 5.62 -7.09
N PHE A 314 5.23 6.62 -7.96
CA PHE A 314 4.66 6.66 -9.30
C PHE A 314 5.64 6.18 -10.38
N SER A 315 6.78 5.60 -10.03
CA SER A 315 7.84 5.25 -11.01
C SER A 315 7.39 4.31 -12.12
N MET A 316 6.37 3.50 -11.85
CA MET A 316 5.78 2.54 -12.80
C MET A 316 4.68 3.15 -13.70
N VAL A 317 4.17 4.35 -13.36
CA VAL A 317 3.15 5.03 -14.16
C VAL A 317 3.72 5.43 -15.52
N LYS A 318 2.97 5.13 -16.59
CA LYS A 318 3.34 5.37 -17.99
C LYS A 318 2.45 6.38 -18.70
N ALA A 319 1.25 6.63 -18.19
CA ALA A 319 0.36 7.63 -18.75
C ALA A 319 0.71 9.04 -18.27
N TRP A 320 0.71 9.27 -16.95
CA TRP A 320 0.94 10.60 -16.39
C TRP A 320 2.23 11.26 -16.89
N GLY A 321 2.02 12.41 -17.51
CA GLY A 321 3.02 13.31 -18.05
C GLY A 321 3.90 12.80 -19.18
N GLN A 322 3.50 11.70 -19.81
CA GLN A 322 4.29 10.96 -20.80
C GLN A 322 3.59 10.86 -22.16
N ARG A 323 2.35 11.38 -22.31
CA ARG A 323 1.56 11.31 -23.56
C ARG A 323 1.84 12.44 -24.55
N GLY A 324 2.73 13.37 -24.17
CA GLY A 324 3.14 14.52 -24.97
C GLY A 324 2.24 15.75 -24.80
N TYR A 325 2.79 16.92 -25.16
CA TYR A 325 2.17 18.23 -24.93
C TYR A 325 0.69 18.32 -25.34
N GLN A 326 0.34 17.81 -26.53
CA GLN A 326 -1.02 17.96 -27.05
C GLN A 326 -2.05 17.33 -26.11
N THR A 327 -1.76 16.13 -25.59
CA THR A 327 -2.65 15.39 -24.71
C THR A 327 -2.59 15.86 -23.26
N GLU A 328 -1.38 16.18 -22.77
CA GLU A 328 -1.22 16.54 -21.36
C GLU A 328 -1.68 17.96 -21.04
N ILE A 329 -1.79 18.85 -22.03
CA ILE A 329 -1.98 20.29 -21.82
C ILE A 329 -3.00 20.94 -22.77
N ALA A 330 -3.18 20.46 -23.99
CA ALA A 330 -3.91 21.18 -25.04
C ALA A 330 -5.16 20.47 -25.56
N SER A 331 -5.61 19.39 -24.92
CA SER A 331 -6.83 18.66 -25.26
C SER A 331 -7.69 18.40 -24.03
N GLU A 332 -8.90 17.88 -24.24
CA GLU A 332 -9.65 17.21 -23.19
C GLU A 332 -8.82 16.02 -22.66
N GLY A 333 -8.78 15.84 -21.33
CA GLY A 333 -8.01 14.77 -20.67
C GLY A 333 -6.58 15.13 -20.20
N MET A 334 -6.33 16.42 -19.92
CA MET A 334 -5.07 16.92 -19.34
C MET A 334 -4.70 16.22 -18.02
N SER A 335 -3.45 15.78 -17.88
CA SER A 335 -2.99 15.20 -16.62
C SER A 335 -2.73 16.25 -15.55
N TYR A 336 -2.93 15.90 -14.29
CA TYR A 336 -2.52 16.74 -13.16
C TYR A 336 -2.07 15.90 -11.96
N MET A 337 -1.27 16.51 -11.10
CA MET A 337 -0.95 15.95 -9.78
C MET A 337 -1.03 17.04 -8.72
N GLU A 338 -1.82 16.78 -7.70
CA GLU A 338 -2.02 17.63 -6.53
C GLU A 338 -1.82 16.79 -5.27
N ILE A 339 -0.83 17.15 -4.47
CA ILE A 339 -0.54 16.52 -3.19
C ILE A 339 -0.51 17.63 -2.13
N VAL A 340 -1.54 17.66 -1.29
CA VAL A 340 -1.80 18.80 -0.40
C VAL A 340 -2.01 18.32 1.02
N ASN A 341 -1.40 19.02 1.99
CA ASN A 341 -1.61 18.78 3.42
C ASN A 341 -1.37 17.33 3.89
N CYS A 342 -0.39 16.66 3.29
CA CYS A 342 0.01 15.31 3.67
C CYS A 342 1.23 15.38 4.61
N ALA A 343 1.01 15.77 5.87
CA ALA A 343 2.09 16.15 6.78
C ALA A 343 3.13 15.04 7.05
N ASN A 344 2.74 13.77 6.94
CA ASN A 344 3.62 12.63 7.16
C ASN A 344 4.31 12.10 5.89
N LEU A 345 4.04 12.69 4.72
CA LEU A 345 4.68 12.29 3.47
C LEU A 345 6.17 12.67 3.51
N GLU A 346 7.03 11.67 3.43
CA GLU A 346 8.49 11.83 3.47
C GLU A 346 9.13 11.67 2.09
N LYS A 347 8.53 10.85 1.22
CA LYS A 347 9.10 10.49 -0.09
C LYS A 347 8.03 10.45 -1.17
N ILE A 348 8.35 11.03 -2.31
CA ILE A 348 7.59 10.84 -3.55
C ILE A 348 8.55 10.52 -4.70
N THR A 349 8.24 9.49 -5.48
CA THR A 349 8.96 9.15 -6.71
C THR A 349 8.08 9.46 -7.91
N LEU A 350 8.50 10.39 -8.77
CA LEU A 350 7.80 10.70 -10.02
C LEU A 350 8.28 9.79 -11.18
N PRO A 351 7.47 9.60 -12.25
CA PRO A 351 7.92 8.87 -13.43
C PRO A 351 9.12 9.56 -14.07
N LYS A 352 10.17 8.79 -14.40
CA LYS A 352 11.41 9.33 -14.97
C LYS A 352 11.22 10.01 -16.32
N GLU A 353 10.30 9.51 -17.13
CA GLU A 353 10.05 10.02 -18.49
C GLU A 353 8.97 11.11 -18.53
N ALA A 354 8.44 11.55 -17.38
CA ALA A 354 7.44 12.63 -17.35
C ALA A 354 8.04 13.96 -17.82
N LYS A 355 7.37 14.60 -18.78
CA LYS A 355 7.82 15.84 -19.46
C LYS A 355 6.80 16.96 -19.43
N HIS A 356 5.51 16.65 -19.51
CA HIS A 356 4.42 17.63 -19.65
C HIS A 356 3.31 17.29 -18.70
N THR A 357 2.67 18.26 -18.06
CA THR A 357 1.44 18.04 -17.27
C THR A 357 0.77 19.39 -17.08
N SER A 358 -0.56 19.47 -16.98
CA SER A 358 -1.24 20.76 -16.88
C SER A 358 -0.99 21.45 -15.54
N THR A 359 -0.94 20.67 -14.47
CA THR A 359 -0.78 21.16 -13.10
C THR A 359 0.11 20.24 -12.26
N LEU A 360 1.01 20.85 -11.48
CA LEU A 360 1.79 20.24 -10.41
C LEU A 360 1.65 21.07 -9.14
N SER A 361 1.01 20.50 -8.13
CA SER A 361 0.80 21.17 -6.85
C SER A 361 1.35 20.32 -5.70
N PHE A 362 2.35 20.85 -5.00
CA PHE A 362 2.94 20.27 -3.79
C PHE A 362 2.89 21.31 -2.68
N ILE A 363 1.95 21.13 -1.75
CA ILE A 363 1.57 22.17 -0.78
C ILE A 363 1.45 21.58 0.62
N ALA A 364 2.05 22.26 1.61
CA ALA A 364 1.99 21.88 3.02
C ALA A 364 2.47 20.44 3.27
N LEU A 365 3.72 20.16 2.87
CA LEU A 365 4.38 18.86 3.01
C LEU A 365 5.66 18.99 3.86
N PRO A 366 5.53 19.29 5.16
CA PRO A 366 6.65 19.68 6.04
C PRO A 366 7.75 18.62 6.21
N ASN A 367 7.46 17.35 5.92
CA ASN A 367 8.41 16.24 6.06
C ASN A 367 8.94 15.70 4.72
N LEU A 368 8.48 16.24 3.59
CA LEU A 368 8.92 15.78 2.27
C LEU A 368 10.40 16.11 2.07
N LYS A 369 11.19 15.11 1.70
CA LYS A 369 12.66 15.22 1.61
C LYS A 369 13.14 15.75 0.26
N GLU A 370 12.52 15.33 -0.83
CA GLU A 370 12.99 15.65 -2.17
C GLU A 370 11.85 15.74 -3.18
N LEU A 371 11.96 16.69 -4.10
CA LEU A 371 11.19 16.78 -5.33
C LEU A 371 12.15 16.95 -6.51
N ASN A 372 11.95 16.16 -7.56
CA ASN A 372 12.78 16.19 -8.75
C ASN A 372 11.95 16.41 -10.02
N PHE A 373 12.10 17.61 -10.59
CA PHE A 373 11.44 18.04 -11.82
C PHE A 373 12.40 18.18 -13.00
N ALA A 374 13.61 17.61 -12.92
CA ALA A 374 14.69 17.84 -13.88
C ALA A 374 14.31 17.59 -15.34
N ASN A 375 13.41 16.64 -15.59
CA ASN A 375 13.00 16.17 -16.91
C ASN A 375 11.76 16.88 -17.48
N PHE A 376 11.09 17.72 -16.68
CA PHE A 376 9.92 18.46 -17.16
C PHE A 376 10.34 19.50 -18.21
N ALA A 377 9.64 19.49 -19.35
CA ALA A 377 9.86 20.39 -20.47
C ALA A 377 8.92 21.59 -20.41
N PHE A 378 7.67 21.40 -19.95
CA PHE A 378 6.72 22.49 -19.73
C PHE A 378 5.59 22.07 -18.77
N VAL A 379 5.30 22.93 -17.80
CA VAL A 379 4.22 22.76 -16.81
C VAL A 379 3.49 24.09 -16.69
N PRO A 380 2.25 24.23 -17.22
CA PRO A 380 1.51 25.49 -17.20
C PRO A 380 1.27 26.04 -15.81
N ASN A 381 1.04 25.17 -14.82
CA ASN A 381 0.77 25.55 -13.44
C ASN A 381 1.66 24.75 -12.50
N MET A 382 2.62 25.40 -11.85
CA MET A 382 3.48 24.78 -10.84
C MET A 382 3.36 25.53 -9.52
N ASP A 383 2.81 24.85 -8.52
CA ASP A 383 2.52 25.38 -7.19
C ASP A 383 3.37 24.67 -6.13
N LEU A 384 4.36 25.37 -5.56
CA LEU A 384 5.26 24.84 -4.53
C LEU A 384 5.21 25.69 -3.26
N TYR A 385 4.58 25.19 -2.20
CA TYR A 385 4.36 26.00 -1.00
C TYR A 385 4.51 25.19 0.29
N ASP A 386 5.12 25.80 1.32
CA ASP A 386 5.33 25.19 2.65
C ASP A 386 6.01 23.80 2.57
N LEU A 387 7.25 23.82 2.06
CA LEU A 387 8.13 22.66 1.87
C LEU A 387 9.47 22.84 2.61
N PRO A 388 9.49 23.13 3.92
CA PRO A 388 10.66 23.62 4.65
C PRO A 388 11.88 22.69 4.67
N LYS A 389 11.69 21.38 4.45
CA LYS A 389 12.76 20.37 4.44
C LYS A 389 13.08 19.82 3.05
N CYS A 390 12.35 20.26 2.02
CA CYS A 390 12.38 19.63 0.71
C CYS A 390 13.51 20.18 -0.14
N LYS A 391 14.40 19.29 -0.60
CA LYS A 391 15.34 19.60 -1.68
C LYS A 391 14.59 19.58 -3.01
N ILE A 392 14.65 20.69 -3.75
CA ILE A 392 13.94 20.82 -5.04
C ILE A 392 14.96 20.88 -6.18
N THR A 393 14.80 19.97 -7.15
CA THR A 393 15.52 20.01 -8.42
C THR A 393 14.57 20.53 -9.49
N TYR A 394 14.81 21.76 -9.97
CA TYR A 394 14.03 22.39 -11.04
C TYR A 394 14.37 21.83 -12.43
N PRO A 395 13.51 22.04 -13.44
CA PRO A 395 13.79 21.69 -14.83
C PRO A 395 15.19 22.12 -15.30
N THR A 396 15.95 21.15 -15.81
CA THR A 396 17.36 21.34 -16.19
C THR A 396 17.54 21.99 -17.56
N ASN A 397 16.52 21.96 -18.40
CA ASN A 397 16.51 22.63 -19.71
C ASN A 397 15.70 23.93 -19.64
N LYS A 398 15.87 24.81 -20.64
CA LYS A 398 14.93 25.93 -20.80
C LYS A 398 13.57 25.34 -21.12
N LEU A 399 12.51 25.87 -20.52
CA LEU A 399 11.14 25.44 -20.76
C LEU A 399 10.79 25.62 -22.25
N GLU A 400 10.03 24.66 -22.78
CA GLU A 400 9.49 24.74 -24.13
C GLU A 400 8.59 25.98 -24.27
N GLU A 401 8.66 26.61 -25.43
CA GLU A 401 7.82 27.76 -25.75
C GLU A 401 6.60 27.27 -26.51
N HIS A 402 5.41 27.63 -26.02
CA HIS A 402 4.15 27.28 -26.66
C HIS A 402 3.39 28.55 -27.00
N THR A 403 2.55 28.48 -28.03
CA THR A 403 1.69 29.58 -28.45
C THR A 403 0.25 29.13 -28.59
N VAL A 404 -0.69 30.03 -28.32
CA VAL A 404 -2.13 29.83 -28.51
C VAL A 404 -2.61 30.81 -29.58
N THR A 405 -3.34 30.31 -30.57
CA THR A 405 -4.02 31.16 -31.55
C THR A 405 -5.42 31.48 -31.04
N MET A 406 -5.66 32.76 -30.78
CA MET A 406 -6.93 33.29 -30.31
C MET A 406 -7.98 33.32 -31.44
N PRO A 407 -9.29 33.37 -31.13
CA PRO A 407 -10.36 33.39 -32.14
C PRO A 407 -10.28 34.56 -33.13
N ASN A 408 -9.65 35.67 -32.74
CA ASN A 408 -9.39 36.84 -33.58
C ASN A 408 -8.18 36.66 -34.52
N GLY A 409 -7.54 35.48 -34.52
CA GLY A 409 -6.37 35.16 -35.34
C GLY A 409 -5.03 35.58 -34.76
N THR A 410 -4.97 36.20 -33.58
CA THR A 410 -3.69 36.57 -32.95
C THR A 410 -3.05 35.37 -32.27
N THR A 411 -1.75 35.19 -32.45
CA THR A 411 -0.97 34.15 -31.76
C THR A 411 -0.26 34.76 -30.56
N GLU A 412 -0.57 34.27 -29.37
CA GLU A 412 0.03 34.71 -28.10
C GLU A 412 0.91 33.62 -27.52
N LYS A 413 2.02 34.00 -26.88
CA LYS A 413 2.89 33.06 -26.17
C LYS A 413 2.21 32.62 -24.88
N LYS A 414 2.14 31.31 -24.66
CA LYS A 414 1.63 30.71 -23.42
C LYS A 414 2.73 30.76 -22.36
N GLU A 415 2.50 31.56 -21.32
CA GLU A 415 3.37 31.61 -20.14
C GLU A 415 2.91 30.59 -19.09
N ALA A 416 3.87 29.89 -18.49
CA ALA A 416 3.64 29.04 -17.34
C ALA A 416 3.63 29.87 -16.05
N ILE A 417 2.70 29.56 -15.15
CA ILE A 417 2.55 30.17 -13.84
C ILE A 417 3.41 29.38 -12.85
N PHE A 418 4.31 30.09 -12.17
CA PHE A 418 5.13 29.50 -11.12
C PHE A 418 4.84 30.18 -9.78
N THR A 419 4.08 29.48 -8.95
CA THR A 419 3.69 29.90 -7.61
C THR A 419 4.65 29.30 -6.59
N ILE A 420 5.26 30.14 -5.75
CA ILE A 420 6.21 29.70 -4.72
C ILE A 420 6.13 30.57 -3.47
N SER A 421 6.45 30.03 -2.28
CA SER A 421 6.61 30.84 -1.06
C SER A 421 7.94 31.60 -1.06
N LYS A 422 8.03 32.72 -0.34
CA LYS A 422 9.26 33.52 -0.28
C LYS A 422 10.41 32.73 0.32
N GLU A 423 10.13 32.02 1.41
CA GLU A 423 11.09 31.21 2.16
C GLU A 423 11.68 30.12 1.27
N LEU A 424 10.84 29.43 0.50
CA LEU A 424 11.28 28.38 -0.41
C LEU A 424 12.04 28.95 -1.61
N PHE A 425 11.62 30.10 -2.14
CA PHE A 425 12.34 30.78 -3.21
C PHE A 425 13.77 31.14 -2.78
N ASP A 426 13.94 31.65 -1.56
CA ASP A 426 15.24 32.04 -1.02
C ASP A 426 16.12 30.84 -0.63
N ALA A 427 15.51 29.74 -0.16
CA ALA A 427 16.21 28.55 0.30
C ALA A 427 16.62 27.58 -0.82
N THR A 428 16.22 27.84 -2.06
CA THR A 428 16.45 26.95 -3.21
C THR A 428 17.02 27.71 -4.42
N ASN A 429 17.34 26.99 -5.49
CA ASN A 429 17.81 27.60 -6.74
C ASN A 429 16.65 28.16 -7.60
N ALA A 430 15.50 28.51 -7.00
CA ALA A 430 14.33 29.04 -7.71
C ALA A 430 14.65 30.30 -8.51
N LYS A 431 15.51 31.17 -7.97
CA LYS A 431 15.99 32.38 -8.68
C LYS A 431 16.68 32.06 -10.01
N GLU A 432 17.57 31.07 -10.02
CA GLU A 432 18.29 30.64 -11.24
C GLU A 432 17.30 30.07 -12.26
N TYR A 433 16.34 29.28 -11.78
CA TYR A 433 15.27 28.71 -12.60
C TYR A 433 14.38 29.79 -13.24
N VAL A 434 13.95 30.80 -12.48
CA VAL A 434 13.15 31.92 -12.99
C VAL A 434 13.93 32.73 -14.04
N MET A 435 15.18 33.10 -13.73
CA MET A 435 16.01 33.89 -14.65
C MET A 435 16.28 33.16 -15.98
N LYS A 436 16.52 31.85 -15.92
CA LYS A 436 16.73 31.01 -17.11
C LYS A 436 15.50 30.96 -18.02
N ASN A 437 14.30 31.05 -17.45
CA ASN A 437 13.03 30.88 -18.14
C ASN A 437 12.24 32.20 -18.29
N LYS A 438 12.94 33.34 -18.24
CA LYS A 438 12.35 34.67 -18.44
C LYS A 438 11.60 34.74 -19.77
N GLY A 439 10.36 35.24 -19.72
CA GLY A 439 9.46 35.32 -20.88
C GLY A 439 8.76 34.01 -21.25
N THR A 440 8.98 32.92 -20.51
CA THR A 440 8.18 31.69 -20.54
C THR A 440 7.51 31.43 -19.20
N LEU A 441 8.02 32.01 -18.11
CA LEU A 441 7.40 32.00 -16.78
C LEU A 441 6.82 33.37 -16.40
N ARG A 442 5.70 33.34 -15.68
CA ARG A 442 5.17 34.50 -14.96
C ARG A 442 4.86 34.17 -13.50
N SER A 443 5.01 35.18 -12.65
CA SER A 443 4.57 35.12 -11.26
C SER A 443 3.05 35.12 -11.21
N GLY A 444 2.47 34.40 -10.27
CA GLY A 444 1.04 34.38 -10.08
C GLY A 444 0.61 33.27 -9.13
N THR A 445 -0.70 33.11 -9.04
CA THR A 445 -1.34 31.99 -8.37
C THR A 445 -2.15 31.24 -9.40
N SER A 446 -1.82 29.97 -9.63
CA SER A 446 -2.52 29.14 -10.61
C SER A 446 -3.73 28.40 -10.06
N PHE A 447 -4.08 28.55 -8.78
CA PHE A 447 -5.09 27.75 -8.07
C PHE A 447 -6.28 27.37 -8.95
N SER A 448 -6.21 26.17 -9.54
CA SER A 448 -7.33 25.57 -10.25
C SER A 448 -8.29 25.10 -9.18
N CYS A 449 -9.22 25.97 -8.81
CA CYS A 449 -10.23 25.74 -7.80
C CYS A 449 -11.24 24.68 -8.25
N MET A 450 -10.89 23.41 -8.07
CA MET A 450 -11.86 22.31 -8.05
C MET A 450 -12.01 21.68 -6.66
N ASN A 451 -11.18 22.05 -5.67
CA ASN A 451 -11.24 21.48 -4.33
C ASN A 451 -11.35 22.55 -3.23
N SER A 452 -12.32 22.36 -2.32
CA SER A 452 -12.60 23.23 -1.17
C SER A 452 -11.40 23.34 -0.20
N VAL A 453 -10.53 22.32 -0.19
CA VAL A 453 -9.27 22.28 0.59
C VAL A 453 -8.29 23.33 0.09
N LEU A 454 -8.04 23.35 -1.22
CA LEU A 454 -7.15 24.32 -1.86
C LEU A 454 -7.69 25.75 -1.71
N ASP A 455 -9.00 25.97 -1.77
CA ASP A 455 -9.59 27.29 -1.50
C ASP A 455 -9.39 27.72 -0.03
N LYS A 456 -9.64 26.83 0.94
CA LYS A 456 -9.38 27.10 2.37
C LYS A 456 -7.90 27.43 2.63
N MET A 457 -6.98 26.76 1.96
CA MET A 457 -5.54 27.01 2.09
C MET A 457 -5.08 28.24 1.30
N ALA A 458 -5.55 28.44 0.07
CA ALA A 458 -5.17 29.57 -0.80
C ALA A 458 -5.46 30.92 -0.13
N ARG A 459 -6.56 31.01 0.65
CA ARG A 459 -6.87 32.21 1.45
C ARG A 459 -5.85 32.52 2.56
N LYS A 460 -5.08 31.52 3.00
CA LYS A 460 -4.04 31.64 4.03
C LYS A 460 -2.62 31.73 3.46
N MET A 461 -2.41 31.21 2.24
CA MET A 461 -1.11 31.21 1.57
C MET A 461 -0.84 32.55 0.88
N LYS A 462 0.35 33.11 1.06
CA LYS A 462 0.80 34.33 0.37
C LYS A 462 1.88 33.94 -0.64
N ALA A 463 1.50 33.77 -1.90
CA ALA A 463 2.47 33.55 -2.97
C ALA A 463 3.46 34.72 -3.06
N TYR A 464 4.73 34.41 -3.23
CA TYR A 464 5.75 35.41 -3.44
C TYR A 464 5.68 35.95 -4.87
N ASP A 465 5.43 37.25 -4.99
CA ASP A 465 5.44 37.94 -6.27
C ASP A 465 6.88 38.30 -6.70
N TRP A 466 7.59 37.32 -7.24
CA TRP A 466 8.97 37.47 -7.70
C TRP A 466 9.11 38.33 -8.98
N SER A 467 8.01 38.65 -9.67
CA SER A 467 8.04 39.49 -10.88
C SER A 467 8.47 40.93 -10.63
N LYS A 468 8.37 41.38 -9.38
CA LYS A 468 8.85 42.70 -8.96
C LYS A 468 10.37 42.78 -8.86
N ASP A 469 11.04 41.63 -8.77
CA ASP A 469 12.46 41.53 -8.45
C ASP A 469 13.31 41.05 -9.64
N TYR A 470 12.73 40.50 -10.72
CA TYR A 470 13.46 39.81 -11.81
C TYR A 470 12.90 39.98 -13.24
#